data_AF-A0A1H9KKB3-F1
#
_entry.id   AF-A0A1H9KKB3-F1
#
_cell.length_a   1.000
_cell.length_b   1.000
_cell.length_c   1.000
_cell.angle_alpha   90.00
_cell.angle_beta   90.00
_cell.angle_gamma   90.00
#
_symmetry.space_group_name_H-M   'P 1'
#
loop_
_entity.id
_entity.type
_entity.pdbx_description
1 polymer ?
#
loop_
_entity_poly.entity_id
_entity_poly.type
_entity_poly.pdbx_seq_one_letter_code
_entity_poly.pdbx_strand_id
1 'polypeptide(L)'
;MAYQLEQLKKKVRLVCATGALLACLQGAWAIQPVSANFTQVFDAQSQALTIWKMADNPDVFIFDFPGLVYQGRSFNRITQFTEQQFTEPYPKVLNNQELASYIQASRRTQSDFAFGHDVLVSELVQFFNYALRDKIELYPEELVIRDFLLEQELVRFWRGFYQAMRPDAVVLAVPQTQHRKTDEPMITAGARYTILLHELAHAEYYTNSHYRKFCQRFWYQTLKQEQRNAFKNFLASSNYSVENEELLINEMQAYLIFTPDRRSFSAHRLGISDLELQSMRDAFRHGAPPIALPMSVPGGL
;
A
#
# COMPACT_ATOMS: atom_id res chain seq x y z
N MET A 1 -31.05 20.06 75.54
CA MET A 1 -29.75 19.34 75.54
C MET A 1 -29.67 18.46 74.28
N ALA A 2 -29.73 19.09 73.10
CA ALA A 2 -29.85 18.43 71.80
C ALA A 2 -29.16 19.27 70.70
N TYR A 3 -27.99 19.83 71.03
CA TYR A 3 -27.29 20.80 70.15
C TYR A 3 -25.78 20.55 70.04
N GLN A 4 -25.29 19.37 70.47
CA GLN A 4 -23.88 19.03 70.41
C GLN A 4 -23.55 17.72 69.69
N LEU A 5 -24.53 17.05 69.06
CA LEU A 5 -24.28 15.83 68.25
C LEU A 5 -24.25 16.07 66.73
N GLU A 6 -24.53 17.29 66.25
CA GLU A 6 -24.48 17.65 64.82
C GLU A 6 -23.13 18.21 64.37
N GLN A 7 -22.23 18.59 65.28
CA GLN A 7 -20.92 19.16 64.90
C GLN A 7 -19.84 18.12 64.60
N LEU A 8 -20.10 16.82 64.82
CA LEU A 8 -19.20 15.74 64.43
C LEU A 8 -19.41 15.24 62.99
N LYS A 9 -20.39 15.81 62.26
CA LYS A 9 -20.67 15.47 60.84
C LYS A 9 -20.11 16.50 59.83
N LYS A 10 -19.36 17.52 60.29
CA LYS A 10 -18.82 18.60 59.43
C LYS A 10 -17.28 18.66 59.34
N LYS A 11 -16.54 17.65 59.82
CA LYS A 11 -15.07 17.56 59.69
C LYS A 11 -14.57 16.22 59.10
N VAL A 12 -15.31 15.64 58.17
CA VAL A 12 -14.82 14.63 57.22
C VAL A 12 -15.31 15.02 55.82
N ARG A 13 -14.94 16.24 55.41
CA ARG A 13 -15.06 16.76 54.04
C ARG A 13 -13.73 17.41 53.68
N LEU A 14 -12.66 16.64 53.68
CA LEU A 14 -11.44 16.94 52.95
C LEU A 14 -10.56 15.69 53.02
N VAL A 15 -10.53 14.94 51.92
CA VAL A 15 -9.50 13.98 51.46
C VAL A 15 -10.20 13.06 50.46
N CYS A 16 -9.66 13.05 49.24
CA CYS A 16 -10.01 12.18 48.11
C CYS A 16 -11.31 12.50 47.33
N ALA A 17 -11.52 13.79 47.01
CA ALA A 17 -12.13 14.16 45.72
C ALA A 17 -11.02 14.34 44.67
N THR A 18 -10.29 13.25 44.42
CA THR A 18 -9.31 13.09 43.33
C THR A 18 -9.47 11.71 42.71
N GLY A 19 -10.73 11.28 42.55
CA GLY A 19 -11.08 10.30 41.52
C GLY A 19 -11.32 11.04 40.22
N ALA A 20 -10.28 11.70 39.71
CA ALA A 20 -10.30 12.22 38.35
C ALA A 20 -10.67 11.07 37.44
N LEU A 21 -11.54 11.34 36.46
CA LEU A 21 -11.73 10.49 35.31
C LEU A 21 -10.35 10.06 34.80
N LEU A 22 -9.96 8.82 35.09
CA LEU A 22 -9.13 8.02 34.19
C LEU A 22 -10.01 7.65 32.99
N ALA A 23 -10.48 8.69 32.28
CA ALA A 23 -10.78 8.56 30.89
C ALA A 23 -9.48 8.13 30.24
N CYS A 24 -9.56 7.00 29.54
CA CYS A 24 -8.48 6.33 28.87
C CYS A 24 -7.61 7.29 28.05
N LEU A 25 -6.57 7.85 28.68
CA LEU A 25 -5.38 8.28 27.97
C LEU A 25 -4.56 7.02 27.69
N GLN A 26 -5.15 6.10 26.92
CA GLN A 26 -4.35 5.41 25.94
C GLN A 26 -3.98 6.50 24.94
N GLY A 27 -2.90 7.24 25.24
CA GLY A 27 -2.21 7.94 24.16
C GLY A 27 -2.00 6.87 23.10
N ALA A 28 -2.61 7.03 21.93
CA ALA A 28 -2.26 6.22 20.79
C ALA A 28 -0.74 6.39 20.66
N TRP A 29 0.00 5.32 20.96
CA TRP A 29 1.43 5.35 20.72
C TRP A 29 1.55 5.43 19.21
N ALA A 30 1.83 6.63 18.71
CA ALA A 30 2.04 6.90 17.30
C ALA A 30 2.95 5.81 16.74
N ILE A 31 2.54 5.13 15.68
CA ILE A 31 3.34 4.06 15.09
C ILE A 31 4.55 4.74 14.45
N GLN A 32 5.68 4.69 15.16
CA GLN A 32 6.93 5.29 14.67
C GLN A 32 7.55 4.37 13.63
N PRO A 33 7.83 4.87 12.42
CA PRO A 33 8.45 4.05 11.41
C PRO A 33 9.90 3.72 11.80
N VAL A 34 10.30 2.47 11.56
CA VAL A 34 11.66 2.00 11.85
C VAL A 34 12.50 2.03 10.58
N SER A 35 13.69 2.62 10.63
CA SER A 35 14.60 2.63 9.48
C SER A 35 15.14 1.22 9.20
N ALA A 36 15.01 0.75 7.96
CA ALA A 36 15.43 -0.61 7.58
C ALA A 36 15.90 -0.71 6.12
N ASN A 37 16.72 -1.72 5.83
CA ASN A 37 17.05 -2.15 4.47
C ASN A 37 16.17 -3.33 4.01
N PHE A 38 16.31 -3.72 2.74
CA PHE A 38 15.53 -4.81 2.14
C PHE A 38 15.54 -6.10 2.98
N THR A 39 16.71 -6.57 3.38
CA THR A 39 16.86 -7.83 4.14
C THR A 39 16.17 -7.75 5.49
N GLN A 40 16.31 -6.63 6.19
CA GLN A 40 15.65 -6.41 7.48
C GLN A 40 14.13 -6.43 7.36
N VAL A 41 13.56 -5.80 6.33
CA VAL A 41 12.11 -5.85 6.07
C VAL A 41 11.70 -7.28 5.69
N PHE A 42 12.42 -7.93 4.77
CA PHE A 42 12.11 -9.27 4.29
C PHE A 42 12.07 -10.30 5.42
N ASP A 43 13.07 -10.31 6.30
CA ASP A 43 13.22 -11.29 7.39
C ASP A 43 12.32 -10.99 8.61
N ALA A 44 11.73 -9.79 8.67
CA ALA A 44 10.92 -9.39 9.81
C ALA A 44 9.63 -10.23 9.95
N GLN A 45 9.27 -10.49 11.21
CA GLN A 45 8.02 -11.13 11.61
C GLN A 45 7.47 -10.44 12.86
N SER A 46 6.17 -10.15 12.85
CA SER A 46 5.43 -9.48 13.91
C SER A 46 3.98 -9.94 13.88
N GLN A 47 3.33 -9.97 15.04
CA GLN A 47 1.88 -10.21 15.13
C GLN A 47 1.06 -8.92 14.96
N ALA A 48 1.72 -7.78 14.82
CA ALA A 48 1.13 -6.47 14.61
C ALA A 48 1.66 -5.84 13.31
N LEU A 49 0.96 -4.81 12.83
CA LEU A 49 1.47 -3.96 11.75
C LEU A 49 2.78 -3.32 12.18
N THR A 50 3.81 -3.48 11.37
CA THR A 50 5.07 -2.75 11.49
C THR A 50 5.19 -1.80 10.32
N ILE A 51 5.63 -0.56 10.56
CA ILE A 51 5.90 0.39 9.49
C ILE A 51 7.41 0.61 9.40
N TRP A 52 7.94 0.38 8.21
CA TRP A 52 9.35 0.58 7.90
C TRP A 52 9.53 1.86 7.08
N LYS A 53 10.66 2.53 7.27
CA LYS A 53 11.14 3.59 6.38
C LYS A 53 12.42 3.10 5.73
N MET A 54 12.49 3.13 4.41
CA MET A 54 13.67 2.60 3.71
C MET A 54 14.90 3.47 3.99
N ALA A 55 15.99 2.83 4.42
CA ALA A 55 17.21 3.51 4.85
C ALA A 55 17.94 4.20 3.68
N ASP A 56 17.89 3.60 2.50
CA ASP A 56 18.46 4.08 1.24
C ASP A 56 17.51 5.03 0.49
N ASN A 57 16.22 5.02 0.82
CA ASN A 57 15.21 5.88 0.22
C ASN A 57 14.17 6.38 1.26
N PRO A 58 14.44 7.50 1.96
CA PRO A 58 13.59 7.99 3.05
C PRO A 58 12.25 8.62 2.61
N ASP A 59 11.92 8.56 1.32
CA ASP A 59 10.60 8.87 0.78
C ASP A 59 9.70 7.62 0.69
N VAL A 60 10.20 6.44 1.05
CA VAL A 60 9.47 5.17 0.95
C VAL A 60 9.15 4.61 2.33
N PHE A 61 7.86 4.32 2.55
CA PHE A 61 7.33 3.69 3.76
C PHE A 61 6.70 2.35 3.41
N ILE A 62 6.98 1.30 4.18
CA ILE A 62 6.42 -0.04 3.98
C ILE A 62 5.56 -0.41 5.19
N PHE A 63 4.27 -0.59 4.95
CA PHE A 63 3.32 -1.16 5.89
C PHE A 63 3.39 -2.69 5.78
N ASP A 64 3.97 -3.31 6.79
CA ASP A 64 4.27 -4.74 6.82
C ASP A 64 3.24 -5.50 7.65
N PHE A 65 2.26 -6.10 6.96
CA PHE A 65 1.04 -6.62 7.57
C PHE A 65 1.19 -8.06 8.08
N PRO A 66 0.72 -8.39 9.29
CA PRO A 66 0.73 -9.76 9.83
C PRO A 66 -0.31 -10.70 9.17
N GLY A 67 -1.17 -10.16 8.30
CA GLY A 67 -2.27 -10.90 7.67
C GLY A 67 -2.88 -10.14 6.50
N LEU A 68 -3.26 -10.89 5.46
CA LEU A 68 -3.85 -10.34 4.23
C LEU A 68 -5.24 -9.74 4.41
N VAL A 69 -6.07 -10.22 5.34
CA VAL A 69 -7.37 -9.57 5.61
C VAL A 69 -7.15 -8.18 6.19
N TYR A 70 -6.16 -8.02 7.08
CA TYR A 70 -5.83 -6.72 7.64
C TYR A 70 -5.31 -5.77 6.54
N GLN A 71 -4.39 -6.24 5.71
CA GLN A 71 -3.91 -5.48 4.55
C GLN A 71 -5.07 -5.07 3.63
N GLY A 72 -5.94 -6.02 3.28
CA GLY A 72 -7.06 -5.77 2.37
C GLY A 72 -8.06 -4.75 2.91
N ARG A 73 -8.41 -4.80 4.19
CA ARG A 73 -9.25 -3.76 4.83
C ARG A 73 -8.59 -2.38 4.87
N SER A 74 -7.26 -2.34 4.82
CA SER A 74 -6.49 -1.10 4.84
C SER A 74 -6.36 -0.49 3.44
N PHE A 75 -6.12 -1.31 2.40
CA PHE A 75 -5.73 -0.84 1.07
C PHE A 75 -6.66 -1.18 -0.09
N ASN A 76 -7.55 -2.19 -0.01
CA ASN A 76 -8.36 -2.59 -1.17
C ASN A 76 -9.22 -1.46 -1.74
N ARG A 77 -9.80 -0.61 -0.87
CA ARG A 77 -10.59 0.54 -1.32
C ARG A 77 -9.71 1.60 -1.98
N ILE A 78 -8.50 1.81 -1.45
CA ILE A 78 -7.54 2.78 -1.98
C ILE A 78 -7.10 2.32 -3.37
N THR A 79 -6.68 1.06 -3.52
CA THR A 79 -6.32 0.45 -4.82
C THR A 79 -7.48 0.47 -5.81
N GLN A 80 -8.69 0.16 -5.35
CA GLN A 80 -9.88 0.31 -6.20
C GLN A 80 -10.06 1.77 -6.63
N PHE A 81 -9.77 2.74 -5.77
CA PHE A 81 -9.86 4.16 -6.05
C PHE A 81 -8.76 4.67 -7.03
N THR A 82 -7.53 4.14 -6.95
CA THR A 82 -6.36 4.68 -7.65
C THR A 82 -6.04 3.97 -8.97
N GLU A 83 -6.16 2.65 -9.01
CA GLU A 83 -5.58 1.84 -10.08
C GLU A 83 -6.62 1.21 -11.01
N GLN A 84 -7.85 1.01 -10.52
CA GLN A 84 -8.84 0.20 -11.23
C GLN A 84 -9.74 1.04 -12.14
N GLN A 85 -10.31 0.36 -13.14
CA GLN A 85 -11.18 1.00 -14.13
C GLN A 85 -12.43 1.61 -13.48
N PHE A 86 -12.67 2.89 -13.78
CA PHE A 86 -13.94 3.55 -13.52
C PHE A 86 -14.75 3.64 -14.81
N THR A 87 -16.00 3.22 -14.75
CA THR A 87 -17.00 3.58 -15.78
C THR A 87 -17.72 4.88 -15.44
N GLU A 88 -17.47 5.43 -14.24
CA GLU A 88 -18.13 6.64 -13.75
C GLU A 88 -17.46 7.91 -14.32
N PRO A 89 -18.24 8.96 -14.62
CA PRO A 89 -17.71 10.21 -15.18
C PRO A 89 -16.86 11.00 -14.18
N TYR A 90 -16.93 10.68 -12.89
CA TYR A 90 -16.17 11.33 -11.82
C TYR A 90 -15.58 10.28 -10.86
N PRO A 91 -14.36 10.48 -10.34
CA PRO A 91 -13.81 9.61 -9.32
C PRO A 91 -14.72 9.56 -8.09
N LYS A 92 -14.97 8.35 -7.61
CA LYS A 92 -15.83 8.07 -6.44
C LYS A 92 -15.15 7.03 -5.57
N VAL A 93 -15.10 7.31 -4.28
CA VAL A 93 -14.72 6.32 -3.26
C VAL A 93 -15.95 5.48 -2.94
N LEU A 94 -15.84 4.15 -3.10
CA LEU A 94 -16.94 3.23 -2.78
C LEU A 94 -17.19 3.18 -1.27
N ASN A 95 -18.46 3.18 -0.86
CA ASN A 95 -18.80 2.90 0.54
C ASN A 95 -18.59 1.41 0.91
N ASN A 96 -18.76 1.06 2.19
CA ASN A 96 -18.57 -0.30 2.70
C ASN A 96 -19.34 -1.37 1.92
N GLN A 97 -20.61 -1.11 1.58
CA GLN A 97 -21.46 -2.06 0.89
C GLN A 97 -21.10 -2.16 -0.60
N GLU A 98 -20.81 -1.02 -1.23
CA GLU A 98 -20.40 -0.94 -2.64
C GLU A 98 -19.07 -1.67 -2.85
N LEU A 99 -18.08 -1.44 -1.98
CA LEU A 99 -16.79 -2.14 -2.03
C LEU A 99 -16.94 -3.65 -1.83
N ALA A 100 -17.75 -4.08 -0.86
CA ALA A 100 -18.01 -5.51 -0.65
C ALA A 100 -18.65 -6.15 -1.89
N SER A 101 -19.63 -5.48 -2.49
CA SER A 101 -20.28 -5.93 -3.71
C SER A 101 -19.31 -5.99 -4.89
N TYR A 102 -18.42 -4.99 -5.00
CA TYR A 102 -17.39 -4.93 -6.03
C TYR A 102 -16.40 -6.09 -5.92
N ILE A 103 -15.84 -6.32 -4.72
CA ILE A 103 -14.93 -7.44 -4.45
C ILE A 103 -15.61 -8.77 -4.77
N GLN A 104 -16.85 -8.97 -4.33
CA GLN A 104 -17.62 -10.18 -4.62
C GLN A 104 -17.88 -10.36 -6.12
N ALA A 105 -18.22 -9.30 -6.85
CA ALA A 105 -18.45 -9.35 -8.29
C ALA A 105 -17.18 -9.75 -9.07
N SER A 106 -16.01 -9.35 -8.58
CA SER A 106 -14.70 -9.77 -9.12
C SER A 106 -14.31 -11.22 -8.74
N ARG A 107 -15.16 -11.93 -7.98
CA ARG A 107 -14.90 -13.27 -7.41
C ARG A 107 -13.62 -13.31 -6.57
N ARG A 108 -13.38 -12.22 -5.86
CA ARG A 108 -12.29 -12.06 -4.90
C ARG A 108 -12.83 -11.98 -3.49
N THR A 109 -11.92 -11.97 -2.54
CA THR A 109 -12.13 -11.80 -1.11
C THR A 109 -11.28 -10.61 -0.63
N GLN A 110 -11.45 -10.23 0.64
CA GLN A 110 -10.61 -9.18 1.21
C GLN A 110 -9.11 -9.54 1.18
N SER A 111 -8.76 -10.83 1.23
CA SER A 111 -7.37 -11.30 1.36
C SER A 111 -6.70 -11.69 0.05
N ASP A 112 -7.42 -11.72 -1.07
CA ASP A 112 -6.88 -12.10 -2.40
C ASP A 112 -7.22 -11.11 -3.51
N PHE A 113 -7.74 -9.94 -3.16
CA PHE A 113 -8.02 -8.85 -4.08
C PHE A 113 -6.73 -8.33 -4.72
N ALA A 114 -5.73 -8.00 -3.88
CA ALA A 114 -4.35 -7.71 -4.26
C ALA A 114 -3.43 -8.16 -3.12
N PHE A 115 -2.21 -8.60 -3.46
CA PHE A 115 -1.24 -9.12 -2.51
C PHE A 115 -0.20 -8.10 -2.09
N GLY A 116 0.01 -7.05 -2.87
CA GLY A 116 0.79 -5.88 -2.54
C GLY A 116 0.10 -4.64 -3.09
N HIS A 117 0.49 -3.47 -2.60
CA HIS A 117 -0.07 -2.20 -3.04
C HIS A 117 1.01 -1.11 -2.98
N ASP A 118 1.05 -0.24 -3.99
CA ASP A 118 1.81 1.00 -4.00
C ASP A 118 0.87 2.20 -4.11
N VAL A 119 1.07 3.22 -3.28
CA VAL A 119 0.25 4.43 -3.32
C VAL A 119 1.11 5.65 -3.01
N LEU A 120 0.99 6.70 -3.82
CA LEU A 120 1.59 7.99 -3.51
C LEU A 120 0.83 8.69 -2.38
N VAL A 121 1.53 9.47 -1.56
CA VAL A 121 0.89 10.33 -0.56
C VAL A 121 -0.11 11.31 -1.20
N SER A 122 0.18 11.79 -2.42
CA SER A 122 -0.76 12.62 -3.18
C SER A 122 -2.06 11.89 -3.56
N GLU A 123 -2.01 10.59 -3.83
CA GLU A 123 -3.18 9.75 -4.13
C GLU A 123 -3.96 9.43 -2.85
N LEU A 124 -3.28 9.16 -1.73
CA LEU A 124 -3.93 9.01 -0.42
C LEU A 124 -4.68 10.29 -0.02
N VAL A 125 -4.11 11.47 -0.29
CA VAL A 125 -4.78 12.75 -0.06
C VAL A 125 -6.02 12.91 -0.95
N GLN A 126 -5.97 12.48 -2.22
CA GLN A 126 -7.16 12.45 -3.06
C GLN A 126 -8.22 11.54 -2.44
N PHE A 127 -7.88 10.27 -2.15
CA PHE A 127 -8.76 9.30 -1.53
C PHE A 127 -9.46 9.86 -0.28
N PHE A 128 -8.71 10.39 0.69
CA PHE A 128 -9.29 10.93 1.93
C PHE A 128 -10.16 12.17 1.69
N ASN A 129 -9.81 13.03 0.73
CA ASN A 129 -10.64 14.19 0.39
C ASN A 129 -11.94 13.79 -0.29
N TYR A 130 -11.93 12.81 -1.19
CA TYR A 130 -13.15 12.28 -1.81
C TYR A 130 -14.04 11.58 -0.76
N ALA A 131 -13.46 10.76 0.11
CA ALA A 131 -14.18 10.14 1.22
C ALA A 131 -14.80 11.19 2.16
N LEU A 132 -14.06 12.25 2.50
CA LEU A 132 -14.54 13.34 3.34
C LEU A 132 -15.69 14.12 2.67
N ARG A 133 -15.52 14.49 1.39
CA ARG A 133 -16.54 15.21 0.60
C ARG A 133 -17.85 14.43 0.55
N ASP A 134 -17.75 13.13 0.29
CA ASP A 134 -18.90 12.24 0.07
C ASP A 134 -19.41 11.62 1.38
N LYS A 135 -18.79 11.97 2.52
CA LYS A 135 -19.11 11.46 3.86
C LYS A 135 -19.09 9.93 3.94
N ILE A 136 -18.11 9.33 3.27
CA ILE A 136 -17.86 7.88 3.32
C ILE A 136 -17.29 7.54 4.69
N GLU A 137 -17.92 6.58 5.36
CA GLU A 137 -17.37 5.98 6.58
C GLU A 137 -16.17 5.10 6.22
N LEU A 138 -15.00 5.51 6.71
CA LEU A 138 -13.75 4.77 6.55
C LEU A 138 -13.69 3.58 7.51
N TYR A 139 -13.03 2.51 7.10
CA TYR A 139 -12.69 1.42 8.01
C TYR A 139 -11.72 1.91 9.10
N PRO A 140 -11.77 1.33 10.32
CA PRO A 140 -10.76 1.60 11.35
C PRO A 140 -9.32 1.46 10.83
N GLU A 141 -9.09 0.47 9.98
CA GLU A 141 -7.82 0.19 9.34
C GLU A 141 -7.36 1.32 8.38
N GLU A 142 -8.28 1.92 7.62
CA GLU A 142 -8.00 3.08 6.76
C GLU A 142 -7.67 4.34 7.59
N LEU A 143 -8.30 4.49 8.77
CA LEU A 143 -7.99 5.57 9.71
C LEU A 143 -6.57 5.45 10.28
N VAL A 144 -6.06 4.23 10.50
CA VAL A 144 -4.67 4.02 10.93
C VAL A 144 -3.68 4.59 9.90
N ILE A 145 -3.93 4.38 8.59
CA ILE A 145 -3.11 4.97 7.52
C ILE A 145 -3.17 6.49 7.60
N ARG A 146 -4.38 7.06 7.66
CA ARG A 146 -4.58 8.51 7.72
C ARG A 146 -3.84 9.14 8.90
N ASP A 147 -3.99 8.54 10.07
CA ASP A 147 -3.43 9.07 11.31
C ASP A 147 -1.91 8.97 11.27
N PHE A 148 -1.34 7.87 10.75
CA PHE A 148 0.09 7.78 10.46
C PHE A 148 0.56 8.92 9.53
N LEU A 149 -0.13 9.19 8.41
CA LEU A 149 0.28 10.25 7.48
C LEU A 149 0.28 11.64 8.14
N LEU A 150 -0.68 11.92 9.03
CA LEU A 150 -0.76 13.16 9.78
C LEU A 150 0.36 13.26 10.83
N GLU A 151 0.58 12.19 11.59
CA GLU A 151 1.60 12.12 12.64
C GLU A 151 3.03 12.21 12.09
N GLN A 152 3.27 11.65 10.90
CA GLN A 152 4.56 11.72 10.22
C GLN A 152 4.72 12.97 9.35
N GLU A 153 3.78 13.92 9.44
CA GLU A 153 3.77 15.18 8.68
C GLU A 153 3.85 15.00 7.16
N LEU A 154 3.42 13.83 6.65
CA LEU A 154 3.32 13.55 5.21
C LEU A 154 2.08 14.23 4.63
N VAL A 155 1.04 14.37 5.46
CA VAL A 155 -0.22 15.02 5.15
C VAL A 155 -0.54 16.03 6.25
N ARG A 156 -1.25 17.10 5.88
CA ARG A 156 -1.82 18.05 6.82
C ARG A 156 -3.32 18.18 6.59
N PHE A 157 -4.11 18.19 7.66
CA PHE A 157 -5.51 18.60 7.59
C PHE A 157 -5.65 20.09 7.90
N TRP A 158 -6.13 20.88 6.95
CA TRP A 158 -6.26 22.33 7.13
C TRP A 158 -7.47 22.88 6.38
N ARG A 159 -8.23 23.76 7.05
CA ARG A 159 -9.46 24.36 6.52
C ARG A 159 -10.45 23.35 5.91
N GLY A 160 -10.57 22.17 6.53
CA GLY A 160 -11.58 21.18 6.16
C GLY A 160 -11.18 20.25 5.01
N PHE A 161 -9.91 20.22 4.60
CA PHE A 161 -9.41 19.26 3.61
C PHE A 161 -7.97 18.82 3.90
N TYR A 162 -7.59 17.66 3.37
CA TYR A 162 -6.24 17.10 3.45
C TYR A 162 -5.35 17.69 2.36
N GLN A 163 -4.09 17.95 2.70
CA GLN A 163 -3.06 18.48 1.82
C GLN A 163 -1.81 17.60 1.91
N ALA A 164 -1.24 17.24 0.77
CA ALA A 164 0.02 16.50 0.73
C ALA A 164 1.19 17.46 1.04
N MET A 165 1.97 17.12 2.06
CA MET A 165 3.21 17.83 2.40
C MET A 165 4.41 17.23 1.67
N ARG A 166 4.37 15.91 1.43
CA ARG A 166 5.36 15.16 0.64
C ARG A 166 4.63 14.34 -0.43
N PRO A 167 4.13 14.98 -1.51
CA PRO A 167 3.22 14.34 -2.48
C PRO A 167 3.81 13.14 -3.23
N ASP A 168 5.14 13.12 -3.38
CA ASP A 168 5.89 12.08 -4.09
C ASP A 168 6.42 10.96 -3.18
N ALA A 169 6.17 11.05 -1.86
CA ALA A 169 6.48 9.95 -0.95
C ALA A 169 5.55 8.76 -1.24
N VAL A 170 6.08 7.55 -1.09
CA VAL A 170 5.43 6.30 -1.48
C VAL A 170 5.10 5.50 -0.23
N VAL A 171 3.88 5.00 -0.17
CA VAL A 171 3.43 4.03 0.83
C VAL A 171 3.22 2.70 0.13
N LEU A 172 3.95 1.69 0.58
CA LEU A 172 3.84 0.31 0.12
C LEU A 172 3.12 -0.52 1.18
N ALA A 173 2.32 -1.49 0.76
CA ALA A 173 1.71 -2.48 1.64
C ALA A 173 2.15 -3.89 1.23
N VAL A 174 2.73 -4.62 2.17
CA VAL A 174 3.33 -5.94 1.91
C VAL A 174 2.93 -6.91 3.03
N PRO A 175 2.56 -8.16 2.71
CA PRO A 175 2.20 -9.15 3.70
C PRO A 175 3.44 -9.89 4.22
N GLN A 176 3.45 -10.14 5.52
CA GLN A 176 4.40 -11.05 6.18
C GLN A 176 4.21 -12.48 5.70
N THR A 177 5.26 -13.30 5.83
CA THR A 177 5.09 -14.74 5.63
C THR A 177 4.08 -15.26 6.62
N GLN A 178 3.19 -16.13 6.15
CA GLN A 178 2.15 -16.71 7.00
C GLN A 178 1.79 -18.11 6.52
N HIS A 179 1.44 -18.98 7.47
CA HIS A 179 0.74 -20.22 7.16
C HIS A 179 -0.68 -19.91 6.66
N ARG A 180 -1.28 -20.87 5.96
CA ARG A 180 -2.68 -20.79 5.54
C ARG A 180 -3.59 -20.66 6.76
N LYS A 181 -4.52 -19.72 6.72
CA LYS A 181 -5.62 -19.55 7.71
C LYS A 181 -6.97 -19.77 7.01
N THR A 182 -8.07 -19.75 7.76
CA THR A 182 -9.42 -20.00 7.21
C THR A 182 -9.75 -19.11 6.02
N ASP A 183 -9.46 -17.81 6.12
CA ASP A 183 -9.79 -16.80 5.11
C ASP A 183 -8.55 -16.13 4.51
N GLU A 184 -7.36 -16.71 4.70
CA GLU A 184 -6.12 -16.15 4.16
C GLU A 184 -5.27 -17.25 3.53
N PRO A 185 -4.78 -17.08 2.29
CA PRO A 185 -3.84 -18.00 1.69
C PRO A 185 -2.50 -18.00 2.42
N MET A 186 -1.67 -19.00 2.13
CA MET A 186 -0.29 -19.05 2.62
C MET A 186 0.58 -18.02 1.87
N ILE A 187 1.40 -17.28 2.61
CA ILE A 187 2.49 -16.47 2.03
C ILE A 187 3.81 -17.14 2.36
N THR A 188 4.44 -17.74 1.36
CA THR A 188 5.78 -18.33 1.49
C THR A 188 6.85 -17.25 1.48
N ALA A 189 8.07 -17.59 1.89
CA ALA A 189 9.22 -16.69 1.78
C ALA A 189 9.44 -16.23 0.32
N GLY A 190 9.35 -17.13 -0.66
CA GLY A 190 9.45 -16.77 -2.09
C GLY A 190 8.34 -15.84 -2.58
N ALA A 191 7.11 -16.02 -2.09
CA ALA A 191 6.00 -15.11 -2.39
C ALA A 191 6.23 -13.72 -1.78
N ARG A 192 6.60 -13.63 -0.49
CA ARG A 192 6.94 -12.36 0.15
C ARG A 192 8.10 -11.66 -0.55
N TYR A 193 9.14 -12.38 -0.94
CA TYR A 193 10.27 -11.83 -1.68
C TYR A 193 9.82 -11.20 -2.99
N THR A 194 9.00 -11.93 -3.76
CA THR A 194 8.44 -11.46 -5.03
C THR A 194 7.58 -10.21 -4.84
N ILE A 195 6.67 -10.21 -3.86
CA ILE A 195 5.80 -9.07 -3.57
C ILE A 195 6.63 -7.87 -3.14
N LEU A 196 7.50 -8.02 -2.13
CA LEU A 196 8.32 -6.92 -1.62
C LEU A 196 9.21 -6.30 -2.71
N LEU A 197 9.82 -7.13 -3.56
CA LEU A 197 10.66 -6.65 -4.67
C LEU A 197 9.83 -5.92 -5.74
N HIS A 198 8.63 -6.42 -6.04
CA HIS A 198 7.68 -5.78 -6.95
C HIS A 198 7.25 -4.40 -6.42
N GLU A 199 6.80 -4.33 -5.17
CA GLU A 199 6.36 -3.07 -4.55
C GLU A 199 7.50 -2.04 -4.48
N LEU A 200 8.71 -2.47 -4.14
CA LEU A 200 9.88 -1.59 -4.14
C LEU A 200 10.23 -1.09 -5.54
N ALA A 201 9.93 -1.85 -6.61
CA ALA A 201 10.11 -1.38 -7.97
C ALA A 201 9.20 -0.19 -8.31
N HIS A 202 7.97 -0.17 -7.79
CA HIS A 202 7.10 1.01 -7.92
C HIS A 202 7.68 2.20 -7.17
N ALA A 203 8.19 1.98 -5.96
CA ALA A 203 8.85 3.05 -5.21
C ALA A 203 10.08 3.63 -5.95
N GLU A 204 10.90 2.78 -6.57
CA GLU A 204 12.01 3.24 -7.44
C GLU A 204 11.49 4.05 -8.63
N TYR A 205 10.40 3.62 -9.28
CA TYR A 205 9.77 4.36 -10.37
C TYR A 205 9.31 5.76 -9.95
N TYR A 206 8.69 5.91 -8.78
CA TYR A 206 8.20 7.22 -8.34
C TYR A 206 9.31 8.15 -7.86
N THR A 207 10.32 7.62 -7.17
CA THR A 207 11.32 8.43 -6.46
C THR A 207 12.58 8.68 -7.30
N ASN A 208 12.89 7.84 -8.30
CA ASN A 208 14.03 8.03 -9.20
C ASN A 208 13.58 8.57 -10.56
N SER A 209 13.65 9.89 -10.74
CA SER A 209 13.21 10.54 -11.98
C SER A 209 13.99 10.12 -13.24
N HIS A 210 15.25 9.69 -13.10
CA HIS A 210 16.03 9.19 -14.23
C HIS A 210 15.55 7.80 -14.66
N TYR A 211 15.26 6.93 -13.69
CA TYR A 211 14.68 5.63 -13.92
C TYR A 211 13.28 5.73 -14.52
N ARG A 212 12.40 6.58 -13.96
CA ARG A 212 11.07 6.87 -14.52
C ARG A 212 11.12 7.27 -16.00
N LYS A 213 11.95 8.26 -16.34
CA LYS A 213 12.14 8.71 -17.72
C LYS A 213 12.68 7.60 -18.62
N PHE A 214 13.53 6.73 -18.08
CA PHE A 214 14.00 5.55 -18.81
C PHE A 214 12.85 4.57 -19.09
N CYS A 215 12.04 4.21 -18.09
CA CYS A 215 10.88 3.33 -18.25
C CYS A 215 9.88 3.88 -19.27
N GLN A 216 9.59 5.19 -19.21
CA GLN A 216 8.74 5.87 -20.21
C GLN A 216 9.33 5.75 -21.63
N ARG A 217 10.63 6.02 -21.81
CA ARG A 217 11.29 5.83 -23.11
C ARG A 217 11.26 4.38 -23.56
N PHE A 218 11.52 3.43 -22.66
CA PHE A 218 11.48 2.02 -22.97
C PHE A 218 10.10 1.62 -23.50
N TRP A 219 9.04 2.06 -22.83
CA TRP A 219 7.67 1.83 -23.26
C TRP A 219 7.36 2.42 -24.64
N TYR A 220 7.65 3.70 -24.86
CA TYR A 220 7.27 4.38 -26.10
C TYR A 220 8.21 4.10 -27.29
N GLN A 221 9.49 3.89 -27.04
CA GLN A 221 10.54 3.89 -28.08
C GLN A 221 11.20 2.51 -28.27
N THR A 222 11.21 1.65 -27.25
CA THR A 222 11.85 0.33 -27.34
C THR A 222 10.85 -0.79 -27.55
N LEU A 223 9.75 -0.80 -26.81
CA LEU A 223 8.70 -1.80 -27.00
C LEU A 223 8.00 -1.60 -28.35
N LYS A 224 7.71 -2.72 -29.01
CA LYS A 224 6.84 -2.73 -30.19
C LYS A 224 5.38 -2.54 -29.78
N GLN A 225 4.53 -2.15 -30.73
CA GLN A 225 3.11 -1.96 -30.44
C GLN A 225 2.44 -3.27 -29.98
N GLU A 226 2.83 -4.41 -30.55
CA GLU A 226 2.33 -5.72 -30.16
C GLU A 226 2.70 -6.06 -28.71
N GLN A 227 3.91 -5.70 -28.28
CA GLN A 227 4.39 -5.92 -26.92
C GLN A 227 3.68 -5.02 -25.91
N ARG A 228 3.47 -3.73 -26.25
CA ARG A 228 2.62 -2.84 -25.43
C ARG A 228 1.20 -3.38 -25.31
N ASN A 229 0.61 -3.86 -26.40
CA ASN A 229 -0.73 -4.45 -26.39
C ASN A 229 -0.78 -5.74 -25.53
N ALA A 230 0.27 -6.56 -25.55
CA ALA A 230 0.39 -7.72 -24.69
C ALA A 230 0.36 -7.32 -23.20
N PHE A 231 1.13 -6.30 -22.79
CA PHE A 231 1.07 -5.77 -21.43
C PHE A 231 -0.31 -5.19 -21.08
N LYS A 232 -0.93 -4.42 -21.98
CA LYS A 232 -2.29 -3.89 -21.77
C LYS A 232 -3.31 -4.99 -21.54
N ASN A 233 -3.26 -6.07 -22.34
CA ASN A 233 -4.16 -7.21 -22.17
C ASN A 233 -3.90 -7.97 -20.86
N PHE A 234 -2.64 -8.17 -20.52
CA PHE A 234 -2.24 -8.80 -19.26
C PHE A 234 -2.77 -7.99 -18.06
N LEU A 235 -2.55 -6.67 -18.03
CA LEU A 235 -2.98 -5.79 -16.94
C LEU A 235 -4.51 -5.62 -16.89
N ALA A 236 -5.18 -5.54 -18.05
CA ALA A 236 -6.65 -5.53 -18.12
C ALA A 236 -7.25 -6.82 -17.50
N SER A 237 -6.61 -7.97 -17.68
CA SER A 237 -7.07 -9.24 -17.08
C SER A 237 -6.99 -9.26 -15.54
N SER A 238 -6.22 -8.32 -14.98
CA SER A 238 -6.10 -8.06 -13.54
C SER A 238 -6.88 -6.80 -13.10
N ASN A 239 -7.78 -6.28 -13.95
CA ASN A 239 -8.66 -5.12 -13.71
C ASN A 239 -7.94 -3.75 -13.58
N TYR A 240 -6.70 -3.62 -14.04
CA TYR A 240 -6.03 -2.32 -14.09
C TYR A 240 -6.64 -1.39 -15.15
N SER A 241 -6.60 -0.08 -14.88
CA SER A 241 -7.02 0.95 -15.83
C SER A 241 -6.02 1.09 -16.99
N VAL A 242 -6.39 0.59 -18.16
CA VAL A 242 -5.54 0.65 -19.38
C VAL A 242 -5.53 2.00 -20.09
N GLU A 243 -6.35 2.95 -19.63
CA GLU A 243 -6.35 4.33 -20.13
C GLU A 243 -5.31 5.20 -19.41
N ASN A 244 -4.80 4.75 -18.26
CA ASN A 244 -3.74 5.41 -17.51
C ASN A 244 -2.36 4.87 -17.96
N GLU A 245 -1.75 5.52 -18.96
CA GLU A 245 -0.44 5.10 -19.49
C GLU A 245 0.68 5.12 -18.44
N GLU A 246 0.66 6.06 -17.48
CA GLU A 246 1.70 6.09 -16.43
C GLU A 246 1.62 4.87 -15.52
N LEU A 247 0.40 4.44 -15.15
CA LEU A 247 0.17 3.18 -14.43
C LEU A 247 0.69 1.99 -15.23
N LEU A 248 0.37 1.90 -16.52
CA LEU A 248 0.85 0.81 -17.38
C LEU A 248 2.37 0.73 -17.46
N ILE A 249 3.06 1.88 -17.52
CA ILE A 249 4.52 1.94 -17.57
C ILE A 249 5.13 1.49 -16.24
N ASN A 250 4.56 1.94 -15.11
CA ASN A 250 4.99 1.56 -13.78
C ASN A 250 4.81 0.05 -13.53
N GLU A 251 3.67 -0.50 -13.92
CA GLU A 251 3.37 -1.93 -13.86
C GLU A 251 4.29 -2.76 -14.77
N MET A 252 4.49 -2.30 -16.01
CA MET A 252 5.33 -3.00 -16.98
C MET A 252 6.73 -3.23 -16.43
N GLN A 253 7.37 -2.23 -15.83
CA GLN A 253 8.74 -2.39 -15.32
C GLN A 253 8.80 -3.34 -14.11
N ALA A 254 7.82 -3.24 -13.20
CA ALA A 254 7.74 -4.10 -12.02
C ALA A 254 7.55 -5.58 -12.41
N TYR A 255 6.64 -5.86 -13.34
CA TYR A 255 6.43 -7.21 -13.87
C TYR A 255 7.60 -7.71 -14.69
N LEU A 256 8.12 -6.90 -15.61
CA LEU A 256 9.16 -7.31 -16.54
C LEU A 256 10.44 -7.74 -15.82
N ILE A 257 10.86 -7.00 -14.79
CA ILE A 257 12.17 -7.17 -14.15
C ILE A 257 12.08 -7.69 -12.71
N PHE A 258 11.11 -7.22 -11.94
CA PHE A 258 11.09 -7.38 -10.48
C PHE A 258 10.06 -8.41 -9.97
N THR A 259 9.47 -9.18 -10.89
CA THR A 259 8.52 -10.25 -10.57
C THR A 259 9.07 -11.61 -11.02
N PRO A 260 9.97 -12.25 -10.23
CA PRO A 260 10.61 -13.51 -10.61
C PRO A 260 9.69 -14.73 -10.58
N ASP A 261 8.58 -14.69 -9.82
CA ASP A 261 7.65 -15.82 -9.73
C ASP A 261 6.87 -15.99 -11.05
N ARG A 262 7.12 -17.11 -11.74
CA ARG A 262 6.46 -17.45 -13.01
C ARG A 262 4.94 -17.63 -12.86
N ARG A 263 4.47 -17.93 -11.64
CA ARG A 263 3.04 -18.01 -11.32
C ARG A 263 2.39 -16.63 -11.31
N SER A 264 3.14 -15.56 -11.04
CA SER A 264 2.66 -14.19 -11.10
C SER A 264 2.86 -13.60 -12.49
N PHE A 265 4.05 -13.77 -13.09
CA PHE A 265 4.36 -13.23 -14.42
C PHE A 265 5.28 -14.13 -15.23
N SER A 266 4.90 -14.40 -16.47
CA SER A 266 5.64 -15.25 -17.41
C SER A 266 5.26 -14.95 -18.85
N ALA A 267 6.05 -15.45 -19.80
CA ALA A 267 5.79 -15.27 -21.23
C ALA A 267 4.40 -15.81 -21.63
N HIS A 268 4.02 -16.98 -21.08
CA HIS A 268 2.70 -17.56 -21.27
C HIS A 268 1.57 -16.64 -20.78
N ARG A 269 1.70 -16.04 -19.58
CA ARG A 269 0.70 -15.08 -19.05
C ARG A 269 0.61 -13.80 -19.86
N LEU A 270 1.75 -13.35 -20.40
CA LEU A 270 1.82 -12.17 -21.27
C LEU A 270 1.35 -12.48 -22.71
N GLY A 271 1.23 -13.75 -23.09
CA GLY A 271 0.81 -14.17 -24.44
C GLY A 271 1.90 -14.09 -25.50
N ILE A 272 3.17 -14.23 -25.11
CA ILE A 272 4.34 -14.17 -25.99
C ILE A 272 5.28 -15.37 -25.81
N SER A 273 6.32 -15.47 -26.64
CA SER A 273 7.35 -16.52 -26.48
C SER A 273 8.33 -16.20 -25.34
N ASP A 274 8.92 -17.24 -24.72
CA ASP A 274 9.97 -17.06 -23.71
C ASP A 274 11.19 -16.30 -24.28
N LEU A 275 11.55 -16.54 -25.54
CA LEU A 275 12.62 -15.84 -26.23
C LEU A 275 12.34 -14.34 -26.34
N GLU A 276 11.10 -13.97 -26.66
CA GLU A 276 10.68 -12.58 -26.76
C GLU A 276 10.69 -11.90 -25.39
N LEU A 277 10.15 -12.56 -24.35
CA LEU A 277 10.21 -12.03 -22.99
C LEU A 277 11.65 -11.81 -22.53
N GLN A 278 12.54 -12.77 -22.77
CA GLN A 278 13.95 -12.65 -22.42
C GLN A 278 14.61 -11.51 -23.20
N SER A 279 14.32 -11.36 -24.49
CA SER A 279 14.85 -10.25 -25.31
C SER A 279 14.41 -8.89 -24.77
N MET A 280 13.16 -8.75 -24.31
CA MET A 280 12.70 -7.52 -23.66
C MET A 280 13.45 -7.24 -22.34
N ARG A 281 13.64 -8.26 -21.51
CA ARG A 281 14.40 -8.13 -20.25
C ARG A 281 15.85 -7.72 -20.49
N ASP A 282 16.50 -8.32 -21.49
CA ASP A 282 17.89 -8.02 -21.83
C ASP A 282 18.02 -6.59 -22.38
N ALA A 283 17.10 -6.17 -23.25
CA ALA A 283 17.04 -4.79 -23.75
C ALA A 283 16.82 -3.78 -22.61
N PHE A 284 15.94 -4.10 -21.67
CA PHE A 284 15.68 -3.25 -20.50
C PHE A 284 16.94 -3.11 -19.63
N ARG A 285 17.57 -4.24 -19.27
CA ARG A 285 18.80 -4.24 -18.44
C ARG A 285 19.95 -3.50 -19.10
N HIS A 286 20.10 -3.62 -20.43
CA HIS A 286 21.19 -2.98 -21.16
C HIS A 286 21.08 -1.45 -21.13
N GLY A 287 19.86 -0.91 -21.16
CA GLY A 287 19.63 0.54 -21.18
C GLY A 287 19.38 1.18 -19.81
N ALA A 288 19.18 0.38 -18.76
CA ALA A 288 18.74 0.87 -17.46
C ALA A 288 19.80 1.75 -16.78
N PRO A 289 19.40 2.89 -16.18
CA PRO A 289 20.30 3.67 -15.34
C PRO A 289 20.59 2.94 -14.02
N PRO A 290 21.57 3.41 -13.23
CA PRO A 290 21.77 2.91 -11.88
C PRO A 290 20.50 3.05 -11.03
N ILE A 291 20.16 1.98 -10.32
CA ILE A 291 19.06 1.90 -9.35
C ILE A 291 19.52 1.11 -8.12
N ALA A 292 18.80 1.22 -7.01
CA ALA A 292 19.12 0.48 -5.79
C ALA A 292 18.75 -1.02 -5.86
N LEU A 293 17.76 -1.37 -6.69
CA LEU A 293 17.21 -2.73 -6.77
C LEU A 293 18.06 -3.68 -7.61
N PRO A 294 18.06 -4.99 -7.30
CA PRO A 294 18.80 -5.98 -8.07
C PRO A 294 18.17 -6.19 -9.45
N MET A 295 18.86 -5.77 -10.51
CA MET A 295 18.43 -5.96 -11.92
C MET A 295 18.51 -7.41 -12.42
N SER A 296 19.26 -8.25 -11.70
CA SER A 296 19.41 -9.68 -11.97
C SER A 296 18.81 -10.46 -10.82
N VAL A 297 17.53 -10.81 -10.96
CA VAL A 297 16.80 -11.60 -9.97
C VAL A 297 16.88 -13.08 -10.35
N PRO A 298 17.35 -13.99 -9.47
CA PRO A 298 17.32 -15.42 -9.74
C PRO A 298 15.90 -15.88 -10.02
N GLY A 299 15.68 -16.56 -11.16
CA GLY A 299 14.37 -17.13 -11.46
C GLY A 299 14.13 -18.41 -10.65
N GLY A 300 13.02 -18.46 -9.91
CA GLY A 300 12.50 -19.69 -9.30
C GLY A 300 12.88 -19.95 -7.84
N LEU A 301 12.43 -19.09 -6.92
CA LEU A 301 12.33 -19.39 -5.48
C LEU A 301 10.93 -19.92 -5.11
#